data_AF-A0A534VQU4-F1
#
_entry.id   AF-A0A534VQU4-F1
#
_cell.length_a   1.000
_cell.length_b   1.000
_cell.length_c   1.000
_cell.angle_alpha   90.00
_cell.angle_beta   90.00
_cell.angle_gamma   90.00
#
_symmetry.space_group_name_H-M   'P 1'
#
loop_
_entity.id
_entity.type
_entity.pdbx_description
1 polymer ?
#
loop_
_entity_poly.entity_id
_entity_poly.type
_entity_poly.pdbx_seq_one_letter_code
_entity_poly.pdbx_strand_id
1 'polypeptide(L)' 'MASVLVTGASGFIGTALAPRLAAAGHVPRLLFRHPPNAAPAGEIVVGDLAEPA' A
#
# COMPACT_ATOMS: atom_id res chain seq x y z
N MET A 1 -15.56 -3.39 -6.12
CA MET A 1 -14.77 -3.04 -4.92
C MET A 1 -13.96 -4.26 -4.52
N ALA A 2 -12.64 -4.12 -4.37
CA ALA A 2 -11.73 -5.23 -4.05
C ALA A 2 -10.68 -4.78 -3.04
N SER A 3 -10.20 -5.70 -2.20
CA SER A 3 -9.02 -5.48 -1.35
C SER A 3 -7.76 -5.78 -2.16
N VAL A 4 -6.83 -4.84 -2.23
CA VAL A 4 -5.65 -4.92 -3.11
C VAL A 4 -4.39 -4.69 -2.30
N LEU A 5 -3.54 -5.71 -2.15
CA LEU A 5 -2.21 -5.54 -1.57
C LEU A 5 -1.27 -4.88 -2.60
N VAL A 6 -0.70 -3.74 -2.24
CA VAL A 6 0.31 -3.04 -3.02
C VAL A 6 1.68 -3.25 -2.36
N THR A 7 2.51 -4.06 -2.99
CA THR A 7 3.92 -4.20 -2.63
C THR A 7 4.73 -3.03 -3.20
N GLY A 8 5.79 -2.63 -2.49
CA GLY A 8 6.55 -1.45 -2.90
C GLY A 8 5.73 -0.15 -2.83
N ALA A 9 4.84 -0.03 -1.84
CA ALA A 9 3.89 1.08 -1.72
C ALA A 9 4.56 2.46 -1.60
N SER A 10 5.79 2.52 -1.09
CA SER A 10 6.60 3.75 -1.01
C SER A 10 7.38 4.07 -2.29
N GLY A 11 7.40 3.17 -3.27
CA GLY A 11 8.14 3.34 -4.52
C GLY A 11 7.39 4.16 -5.56
N PHE A 12 8.05 4.45 -6.69
CA PHE A 12 7.52 5.27 -7.78
C PHE A 12 6.13 4.82 -8.27
N ILE A 13 5.94 3.52 -8.47
CA ILE A 13 4.66 2.98 -8.93
C ILE A 13 3.63 2.96 -7.79
N GLY A 14 4.03 2.53 -6.59
CA GLY A 14 3.14 2.41 -5.43
C GLY A 14 2.49 3.74 -5.04
N THR A 15 3.29 4.81 -4.98
CA THR A 15 2.82 6.16 -4.63
C THR A 15 1.88 6.74 -5.69
N ALA A 16 2.05 6.36 -6.96
CA ALA A 16 1.15 6.74 -8.05
C ALA A 16 -0.13 5.87 -8.09
N LEU A 17 -0.02 4.58 -7.80
CA LEU A 17 -1.11 3.60 -7.95
C LEU A 17 -2.13 3.66 -6.80
N ALA A 18 -1.65 3.76 -5.56
CA ALA A 18 -2.51 3.77 -4.37
C ALA A 18 -3.68 4.78 -4.43
N PRO A 19 -3.47 6.08 -4.72
CA PRO A 19 -4.58 7.04 -4.80
C PRO A 19 -5.54 6.73 -5.95
N ARG A 20 -5.07 6.13 -7.05
CA ARG A 20 -5.93 5.74 -8.19
C ARG A 20 -6.80 4.54 -7.83
N LEU A 21 -6.27 3.56 -7.10
CA LEU A 21 -7.04 2.42 -6.59
C LEU A 21 -8.13 2.89 -5.62
N ALA A 22 -7.78 3.77 -4.68
CA ALA A 22 -8.74 4.35 -3.75
C ALA A 22 -9.83 5.16 -4.48
N ALA A 23 -9.45 6.01 -5.44
CA ALA A 23 -10.40 6.79 -6.25
C ALA A 23 -11.33 5.92 -7.12
N ALA A 24 -10.86 4.74 -7.53
CA ALA A 24 -11.68 3.74 -8.25
C ALA A 24 -12.59 2.91 -7.32
N GLY A 25 -12.62 3.18 -6.00
CA GLY A 25 -13.45 2.47 -5.03
C GLY A 25 -12.90 1.11 -4.61
N HIS A 26 -11.59 0.89 -4.74
CA HIS A 26 -10.91 -0.26 -4.14
C HIS A 26 -10.40 0.08 -2.73
N VAL A 27 -10.03 -0.96 -1.97
CA VAL A 27 -9.41 -0.85 -0.64
C VAL A 27 -7.93 -1.24 -0.75
N PRO A 28 -7.04 -0.31 -1.10
CA PRO A 28 -5.62 -0.59 -1.16
C PRO A 28 -5.05 -0.82 0.24
N ARG A 29 -4.32 -1.92 0.39
CA ARG A 29 -3.50 -2.29 1.55
C ARG A 29 -2.05 -2.11 1.16
N LEU A 30 -1.34 -1.22 1.83
CA LEU A 30 -0.07 -0.69 1.41
C LEU A 30 1.04 -1.27 2.29
N LEU A 31 1.90 -2.11 1.70
CA LEU A 31 2.97 -2.77 2.42
C LEU A 31 4.20 -1.87 2.52
N PHE A 32 4.65 -1.65 3.75
CA PHE A 32 5.90 -0.95 4.07
C PHE A 32 6.75 -1.79 5.02
N ARG A 33 8.08 -1.75 4.83
CA ARG A 33 9.02 -2.37 5.80
C ARG A 33 9.05 -1.64 7.15
N HIS A 34 8.75 -0.34 7.13
CA HIS A 34 8.67 0.50 8.32
C HIS A 34 7.45 1.42 8.18
N PRO A 35 6.83 1.86 9.28
CA PRO A 35 5.72 2.81 9.23
C PRO A 35 6.09 4.06 8.39
N PRO A 36 5.25 4.48 7.43
CA PRO A 36 5.51 5.68 6.65
C PRO A 36 5.32 6.95 7.50
N ASN A 37 6.09 8.00 7.20
CA ASN A 37 6.00 9.28 7.90
C ASN A 37 4.67 10.02 7.69
N ALA A 38 3.97 9.73 6.59
CA ALA A 38 2.70 10.33 6.24
C ALA A 38 1.65 9.24 6.00
N ALA A 39 0.40 9.53 6.36
CA ALA A 39 -0.72 8.64 6.11
C ALA A 39 -0.96 8.51 4.59
N PRO A 40 -0.86 7.31 4.01
CA PRO A 40 -1.10 7.10 2.60
C PRO A 40 -2.60 6.93 2.30
N ALA A 41 -2.97 6.94 1.01
CA ALA A 41 -4.34 6.70 0.57
C ALA A 41 -4.69 5.19 0.60
N GLY A 42 -4.69 4.60 1.80
CA GLY A 42 -4.96 3.18 2.00
C GLY A 42 -4.62 2.70 3.42
N GLU A 43 -4.91 1.44 3.69
CA GLU A 43 -4.55 0.79 4.96
C GLU A 43 -3.04 0.52 5.00
N ILE A 44 -2.39 0.82 6.13
CA ILE A 44 -0.97 0.54 6.31
C ILE A 44 -0.81 -0.90 6.77
N VAL A 45 0.05 -1.66 6.08
CA VAL A 45 0.53 -2.97 6.50
C VAL A 45 2.04 -2.86 6.70
N VAL A 46 2.51 -3.18 7.90
CA VAL A 46 3.94 -3.25 8.19
C VAL A 46 4.40 -4.69 8.08
N GLY A 47 5.44 -4.94 7.29
CA GLY A 47 6.03 -6.26 7.10
C GLY A 47 7.13 -6.25 6.03
N ASP A 48 7.88 -7.35 5.98
CA ASP A 48 8.90 -7.57 4.96
C ASP A 48 8.51 -8.75 4.07
N LEU A 49 8.70 -8.62 2.75
CA LEU A 49 8.43 -9.70 1.80
C LEU A 49 9.46 -10.84 1.87
N ALA A 50 10.61 -10.60 2.49
CA ALA A 50 11.62 -11.61 2.74
C ALA A 50 11.29 -12.50 3.96
N GLU A 51 10.29 -12.12 4.76
CA GLU A 51 9.84 -12.85 5.94
C GLU A 51 8.51 -13.57 5.68
N PRO A 52 8.28 -14.73 6.32
CA PRO A 52 6.97 -15.38 6.29
C PRO A 52 5.91 -14.51 6.98
N ALA A 53 4.65 -14.69 6.56
CA ALA A 53 3.48 -13.98 7.07
C ALA A 53 2.98 -14.51 8.40
#